data_AF-A0A2M7G277-F1
#
_entry.id   AF-A0A2M7G277-F1
#
_cell.length_a   1.000
_cell.length_b   1.000
_cell.length_c   1.000
_cell.angle_alpha   90.00
_cell.angle_beta   90.00
_cell.angle_gamma   90.00
#
_symmetry.space_group_name_H-M   'P 1'
#
loop_
_entity.id
_entity.type
_entity.pdbx_description
1 polymer ?
#
loop_
_entity_poly.entity_id
_entity_poly.type
_entity_poly.pdbx_seq_one_letter_code
_entity_poly.pdbx_strand_id
1 'polypeptide(L)'
;MPSIQTIHNTGLQIKGYNPYEKAVFSRGQAAPPQTVQPAQPAPAPARGAFQTFSTTDTYQQSFGSPNDYTTTITAQNVSYRLMEGNLNIRVPYAQLDLIDRTPENPLHLEGLDFNLHMKGAQLKVSDVDVSLTADYFLKSRPDLPVKDVRVSFQPNNGIKVEGKVSKFGIRLPFEVNGTFQATTTGELQYDLGKVKVVGMPVNGLMKTFGVSLDSLLKLRDPDKGYYTHGNSVTVNISKITEKPGIRAILQDARTHVGDLELTFADTPEAASQVQKTAQIKVPNYLQLSGGHFYYDGYFVKDGKVRMEDKTPDTPLQMEKTGETIMNLRKGFVAVTDPRFAGMIEGKLGPDSSLKHPQTQLKEKAAELKGDMYGFIPLKLDLQFDKTDKGDLMFTPKNPKAFGFIPLPEGFVGKQVQKMVAGGIPYGNGVAIPDLGDTYLGKLSHVSHQNGFLILKADNEP
;
A
#
# COMPACT_ATOMS: atom_id res chain seq x y z
N MET A 1 9.92 47.39 -13.34
CA MET A 1 8.95 46.31 -13.07
C MET A 1 9.69 44.99 -13.17
N PRO A 2 9.96 44.27 -12.09
CA PRO A 2 10.57 42.95 -12.20
C PRO A 2 9.49 41.88 -12.37
N SER A 3 9.81 40.96 -13.26
CA SER A 3 9.04 39.83 -13.76
C SER A 3 8.53 38.87 -12.67
N ILE A 4 7.27 38.47 -12.80
CA ILE A 4 6.62 37.40 -12.05
C ILE A 4 7.27 36.08 -12.44
N GLN A 5 7.96 35.44 -11.50
CA GLN A 5 8.35 34.03 -11.62
C GLN A 5 7.14 33.16 -11.29
N THR A 6 6.74 32.35 -12.26
CA THR A 6 5.72 31.31 -12.15
C THR A 6 6.11 30.32 -11.05
N ILE A 7 5.31 30.25 -9.99
CA ILE A 7 5.46 29.26 -8.92
C ILE A 7 5.04 27.91 -9.51
N HIS A 8 6.00 26.99 -9.67
CA HIS A 8 5.70 25.61 -10.01
C HIS A 8 4.96 24.94 -8.85
N ASN A 9 3.77 24.44 -9.19
CA ASN A 9 2.84 23.75 -8.31
C ASN A 9 3.48 22.42 -7.87
N THR A 10 3.96 22.33 -6.63
CA THR A 10 4.33 21.06 -6.00
C THR A 10 3.04 20.43 -5.51
N GLY A 11 2.34 19.71 -6.39
CA GLY A 11 1.21 18.88 -6.00
C GLY A 11 1.64 17.95 -4.86
N LEU A 12 0.75 17.74 -3.90
CA LEU A 12 0.85 16.69 -2.88
C LEU A 12 1.03 15.35 -3.61
N GLN A 13 2.27 14.94 -3.86
CA GLN A 13 2.54 13.59 -4.29
C GLN A 13 2.34 12.71 -3.07
N ILE A 14 1.21 12.00 -3.04
CA ILE A 14 1.07 10.80 -2.23
C ILE A 14 2.04 9.79 -2.84
N LYS A 15 3.31 9.86 -2.43
CA LYS A 15 4.23 8.75 -2.65
C LYS A 15 3.69 7.60 -1.80
N GLY A 16 3.05 6.63 -2.45
CA GLY A 16 2.82 5.34 -1.83
C GLY A 16 4.17 4.85 -1.30
N TYR A 17 4.20 4.40 -0.05
CA TYR A 17 5.37 3.75 0.49
C TYR A 17 5.64 2.50 -0.37
N ASN A 18 6.67 2.58 -1.21
CA ASN A 18 7.23 1.42 -1.88
C ASN A 18 8.40 0.93 -1.01
N PRO A 19 8.24 -0.18 -0.25
CA PRO A 19 9.30 -0.70 0.62
C PRO A 19 10.59 -1.08 -0.14
N TYR A 20 10.57 -1.10 -1.47
CA TYR A 20 11.72 -1.48 -2.31
C TYR A 20 12.49 -0.30 -2.93
N GLU A 21 12.01 0.94 -2.81
CA GLU A 21 12.69 2.10 -3.43
C GLU A 21 14.07 2.40 -2.79
N LYS A 22 14.25 2.04 -1.50
CA LYS A 22 15.49 2.29 -0.74
C LYS A 22 16.61 1.27 -0.98
N ALA A 23 16.35 0.17 -1.70
CA ALA A 23 17.38 -0.83 -1.98
C ALA A 23 18.35 -0.42 -3.12
N VAL A 24 18.07 0.69 -3.83
CA VAL A 24 18.80 1.06 -5.07
C VAL A 24 19.80 2.22 -4.89
N PHE A 25 19.74 2.98 -3.80
CA PHE A 25 20.63 4.15 -3.59
C PHE A 25 21.53 4.03 -2.36
N SER A 26 22.52 3.14 -2.42
CA SER A 26 23.66 3.17 -1.51
C SER A 26 24.90 2.56 -2.17
N ARG A 27 25.47 3.25 -3.16
CA ARG A 27 26.90 3.15 -3.51
C ARG A 27 27.31 4.35 -4.36
N GLY A 28 27.97 5.31 -3.72
CA GLY A 28 28.48 6.51 -4.38
C GLY A 28 29.31 7.37 -3.45
N GLN A 29 30.41 6.84 -2.91
CA GLN A 29 31.53 7.67 -2.46
C GLN A 29 32.79 7.21 -3.18
N ALA A 30 33.41 8.16 -3.88
CA ALA A 30 34.53 7.98 -4.79
C ALA A 30 35.86 7.87 -4.03
N ALA A 31 36.71 6.94 -4.47
CA ALA A 31 38.13 6.90 -4.12
C ALA A 31 38.98 7.54 -5.24
N PRO A 32 40.17 8.11 -4.93
CA PRO A 32 40.98 8.89 -5.87
C PRO A 32 41.73 8.04 -6.93
N PRO A 33 42.23 8.66 -8.02
CA PRO A 33 42.50 7.98 -9.28
C PRO A 33 43.83 7.20 -9.27
N GLN A 34 43.79 5.96 -9.75
CA GLN A 34 44.97 5.23 -10.18
C GLN A 34 45.08 5.18 -11.71
N THR A 35 46.33 5.14 -12.15
CA THR A 35 46.90 5.30 -13.49
C THR A 35 46.37 4.33 -14.55
N VAL A 36 46.25 4.86 -15.77
CA VAL A 36 45.68 4.24 -16.97
C VAL A 36 46.56 3.10 -17.52
N GLN A 37 45.99 1.90 -17.63
CA GLN A 37 46.35 0.89 -18.63
C GLN A 37 45.17 0.69 -19.59
N PRO A 38 45.38 0.58 -20.92
CA PRO A 38 44.28 0.39 -21.87
C PRO A 38 43.73 -1.05 -21.78
N ALA A 39 42.51 -1.18 -21.27
CA ALA A 39 41.77 -2.44 -21.21
C ALA A 39 41.01 -2.70 -22.52
N GLN A 40 41.01 -3.97 -22.93
CA GLN A 40 40.11 -4.53 -23.94
C GLN A 40 38.64 -4.16 -23.65
N PRO A 41 37.77 -4.01 -24.67
CA PRO A 41 36.38 -3.64 -24.46
C PRO A 41 35.67 -4.69 -23.62
N ALA A 42 35.29 -4.31 -22.40
CA ALA A 42 34.44 -5.11 -21.53
C ALA A 42 33.02 -5.19 -22.12
N PRO A 43 32.35 -6.36 -22.04
CA PRO A 43 30.93 -6.45 -22.37
C PRO A 43 30.15 -5.52 -21.43
N ALA A 44 29.22 -4.77 -22.02
CA ALA A 44 28.39 -3.82 -21.30
C ALA A 44 27.70 -4.50 -20.09
N PRO A 45 27.70 -3.89 -18.89
CA PRO A 45 26.91 -4.40 -17.79
C PRO A 45 25.43 -4.32 -18.17
N ALA A 46 24.76 -5.47 -18.13
CA ALA A 46 23.32 -5.57 -18.27
C ALA A 46 22.67 -4.72 -17.17
N ARG A 47 22.23 -3.52 -17.55
CA ARG A 47 21.27 -2.75 -16.77
C ARG A 47 20.00 -3.58 -16.71
N GLY A 48 19.77 -4.26 -15.60
CA GLY A 48 18.47 -4.84 -15.25
C GLY A 48 17.46 -3.71 -15.07
N ALA A 49 16.94 -3.21 -16.19
CA ALA A 49 15.68 -2.48 -16.19
C ALA A 49 14.61 -3.47 -15.75
N PHE A 50 13.86 -3.13 -14.71
CA PHE A 50 12.55 -3.74 -14.48
C PHE A 50 11.73 -3.48 -15.74
N GLN A 51 11.63 -4.48 -16.61
CA GLN A 51 10.71 -4.42 -17.73
C GLN A 51 9.30 -4.46 -17.13
N THR A 52 8.55 -3.39 -17.31
CA THR A 52 7.10 -3.41 -17.24
C THR A 52 6.64 -4.48 -18.22
N PHE A 53 6.20 -5.63 -17.71
CA PHE A 53 5.72 -6.72 -18.55
C PHE A 53 4.48 -6.26 -19.32
N SER A 54 4.59 -6.24 -20.64
CA SER A 54 3.46 -6.00 -21.54
C SER A 54 2.51 -7.19 -21.44
N THR A 55 1.29 -6.97 -20.97
CA THR A 55 0.20 -7.94 -20.80
C THR A 55 -0.38 -8.49 -22.11
N THR A 56 0.35 -8.38 -23.22
CA THR A 56 -0.20 -8.60 -24.57
C THR A 56 -0.28 -10.08 -24.97
N ASP A 57 0.26 -11.02 -24.19
CA ASP A 57 0.02 -12.45 -24.39
C ASP A 57 -1.26 -12.90 -23.66
N THR A 58 -2.34 -12.34 -24.19
CA THR A 58 -3.77 -12.71 -24.14
C THR A 58 -4.16 -14.01 -23.41
N TYR A 59 -4.54 -13.88 -22.13
CA TYR A 59 -5.81 -14.45 -21.71
C TYR A 59 -6.90 -13.59 -22.38
N GLN A 60 -7.71 -14.16 -23.29
CA GLN A 60 -8.87 -13.44 -23.82
C GLN A 60 -9.84 -13.18 -22.66
N GLN A 61 -9.72 -12.00 -22.04
CA GLN A 61 -10.60 -11.55 -20.99
C GLN A 61 -11.93 -11.15 -21.64
N SER A 62 -12.93 -12.02 -21.51
CA SER A 62 -14.31 -11.59 -21.68
C SER A 62 -14.69 -10.80 -20.43
N PHE A 63 -14.38 -9.51 -20.40
CA PHE A 63 -14.95 -8.60 -19.42
C PHE A 63 -16.42 -8.39 -19.77
N GLY A 64 -17.30 -9.14 -19.11
CA GLY A 64 -18.69 -9.28 -19.51
C GLY A 64 -19.68 -8.62 -18.55
N SER A 65 -19.25 -8.34 -17.31
CA SER A 65 -20.11 -7.82 -16.25
C SER A 65 -19.56 -6.50 -15.68
N PRO A 66 -20.42 -5.53 -15.33
CA PRO A 66 -20.01 -4.30 -14.63
C PRO A 66 -19.20 -4.54 -13.33
N ASN A 67 -19.35 -5.72 -12.71
CA ASN A 67 -18.62 -6.11 -11.51
C ASN A 67 -17.16 -6.50 -11.77
N ASP A 68 -16.77 -6.73 -13.03
CA ASP A 68 -15.42 -7.19 -13.39
C ASP A 68 -14.38 -6.06 -13.23
N TYR A 69 -14.83 -4.80 -13.17
CA TYR A 69 -13.99 -3.60 -13.06
C TYR A 69 -13.99 -2.98 -11.67
N THR A 70 -14.70 -3.58 -10.71
CA THR A 70 -14.84 -3.02 -9.37
C THR A 70 -14.20 -3.94 -8.34
N THR A 71 -13.14 -3.47 -7.71
CA THR A 71 -12.52 -4.13 -6.55
C THR A 71 -12.99 -3.43 -5.28
N THR A 72 -13.81 -4.09 -4.46
CA THR A 72 -14.21 -3.57 -3.15
C THR A 72 -13.15 -3.88 -2.10
N ILE A 73 -12.71 -2.86 -1.37
CA ILE A 73 -11.87 -2.99 -0.19
C ILE A 73 -12.74 -2.79 1.06
N THR A 74 -12.61 -3.69 2.03
CA THR A 74 -13.17 -3.55 3.37
C THR A 74 -12.05 -3.66 4.40
N ALA A 75 -11.94 -2.67 5.29
CA ALA A 75 -10.94 -2.61 6.33
C ALA A 75 -11.60 -2.55 7.71
N GLN A 76 -11.09 -3.32 8.67
CA GLN A 76 -11.43 -3.19 10.09
C GLN A 76 -10.15 -2.98 10.91
N ASN A 77 -10.13 -1.90 11.68
CA ASN A 77 -9.07 -1.54 12.60
C ASN A 77 -7.67 -1.62 11.96
N VAL A 78 -7.49 -0.87 10.87
CA VAL A 78 -6.25 -0.76 10.10
C VAL A 78 -5.58 0.58 10.41
N SER A 79 -4.27 0.67 10.25
CA SER A 79 -3.54 1.94 10.27
C SER A 79 -2.57 2.06 9.11
N TYR A 80 -2.46 3.28 8.56
CA TYR A 80 -1.61 3.59 7.42
C TYR A 80 -0.80 4.85 7.70
N ARG A 81 0.49 4.84 7.38
CA ARG A 81 1.37 5.98 7.62
C ARG A 81 1.69 6.70 6.32
N LEU A 82 1.22 7.94 6.23
CA LEU A 82 1.50 8.84 5.13
C LEU A 82 2.66 9.79 5.45
N MET A 83 3.13 10.49 4.42
CA MET A 83 4.06 11.61 4.53
C MET A 83 5.36 11.24 5.25
N GLU A 84 6.06 10.23 4.73
CA GLU A 84 7.31 9.69 5.26
C GLU A 84 7.20 9.18 6.72
N GLY A 85 5.99 8.80 7.15
CA GLY A 85 5.75 8.24 8.47
C GLY A 85 5.16 9.23 9.48
N ASN A 86 5.07 10.52 9.14
CA ASN A 86 4.65 11.59 10.05
C ASN A 86 3.14 11.64 10.31
N LEU A 87 2.34 11.09 9.39
CA LEU A 87 0.89 11.11 9.48
C LEU A 87 0.34 9.69 9.61
N ASN A 88 0.01 9.25 10.81
CA ASN A 88 -0.71 8.00 11.00
C ASN A 88 -2.22 8.20 10.87
N ILE A 89 -2.83 7.60 9.85
CA ILE A 89 -4.28 7.53 9.71
C ILE A 89 -4.74 6.19 10.26
N ARG A 90 -5.53 6.23 11.34
CA ARG A 90 -6.22 5.06 11.87
C ARG A 90 -7.58 4.92 11.20
N VAL A 91 -7.91 3.70 10.83
CA VAL A 91 -9.12 3.34 10.10
C VAL A 91 -9.87 2.27 10.91
N PRO A 92 -10.68 2.69 11.90
CA PRO A 92 -11.56 1.76 12.62
C PRO A 92 -12.43 0.91 11.69
N TYR A 93 -12.98 1.52 10.64
CA TYR A 93 -13.71 0.83 9.59
C TYR A 93 -13.63 1.61 8.28
N ALA A 94 -13.52 0.90 7.15
CA ALA A 94 -13.76 1.47 5.84
C ALA A 94 -14.32 0.43 4.88
N GLN A 95 -15.18 0.89 3.97
CA GLN A 95 -15.61 0.19 2.78
C GLN A 95 -15.51 1.15 1.59
N LEU A 96 -14.75 0.75 0.58
CA LEU A 96 -14.52 1.55 -0.61
C LEU A 96 -14.48 0.65 -1.84
N ASP A 97 -14.84 1.21 -2.99
CA ASP A 97 -14.71 0.57 -4.30
C ASP A 97 -13.57 1.24 -5.06
N LEU A 98 -12.73 0.42 -5.67
CA LEU A 98 -11.77 0.82 -6.70
C LEU A 98 -12.38 0.47 -8.05
N ILE A 99 -12.65 1.49 -8.85
CA ILE A 99 -13.25 1.36 -10.17
C ILE A 99 -12.13 1.55 -11.18
N ASP A 100 -11.81 0.48 -11.90
CA ASP A 100 -10.76 0.47 -12.91
C ASP A 100 -11.06 1.50 -14.02
N ARG A 101 -10.01 2.21 -14.43
CA ARG A 101 -10.08 3.20 -15.52
C ARG A 101 -9.60 2.63 -16.86
N THR A 102 -8.79 1.57 -16.84
CA THR A 102 -8.29 0.87 -18.03
C THR A 102 -8.76 -0.59 -17.96
N PRO A 103 -10.08 -0.83 -18.10
CA PRO A 103 -10.70 -2.14 -17.93
C PRO A 103 -10.09 -3.24 -18.80
N GLU A 104 -9.38 -2.89 -19.87
CA GLU A 104 -8.63 -3.83 -20.70
C GLU A 104 -7.43 -4.50 -19.99
N ASN A 105 -6.94 -3.91 -18.89
CA ASN A 105 -5.84 -4.43 -18.08
C ASN A 105 -6.34 -4.66 -16.65
N PRO A 106 -5.79 -5.67 -15.93
CA PRO A 106 -6.08 -5.79 -14.50
C PRO A 106 -5.63 -4.58 -13.70
N LEU A 107 -6.38 -4.24 -12.66
CA LEU A 107 -6.08 -3.15 -11.77
C LEU A 107 -4.72 -3.34 -11.08
N HIS A 108 -3.78 -2.45 -11.35
CA HIS A 108 -2.56 -2.33 -10.56
C HIS A 108 -2.85 -1.43 -9.35
N LEU A 109 -2.95 -2.01 -8.16
CA LEU A 109 -3.22 -1.25 -6.93
C LEU A 109 -2.15 -0.18 -6.65
N GLU A 110 -0.95 -0.33 -7.21
CA GLU A 110 0.16 0.63 -7.12
C GLU A 110 0.10 1.74 -8.19
N GLY A 111 -0.64 1.54 -9.29
CA GLY A 111 -0.57 2.38 -10.50
C GLY A 111 -1.44 3.63 -10.50
N LEU A 112 -2.21 3.88 -9.43
CA LEU A 112 -3.20 4.97 -9.31
C LEU A 112 -4.23 5.05 -10.46
N ASP A 113 -4.37 3.98 -11.26
CA ASP A 113 -5.23 3.96 -12.44
C ASP A 113 -6.66 3.51 -12.13
N PHE A 114 -7.25 4.14 -11.12
CA PHE A 114 -8.60 3.85 -10.67
C PHE A 114 -9.30 5.11 -10.18
N ASN A 115 -10.63 5.04 -10.11
CA ASN A 115 -11.41 5.93 -9.25
C ASN A 115 -11.67 5.23 -7.93
N LEU A 116 -11.51 5.96 -6.83
CA LEU A 116 -11.85 5.49 -5.50
C LEU A 116 -13.22 6.05 -5.12
N HIS A 117 -14.18 5.18 -4.82
CA HIS A 117 -15.46 5.55 -4.24
C HIS A 117 -15.56 5.06 -2.79
N MET A 118 -15.52 5.98 -1.85
CA MET A 118 -15.69 5.69 -0.43
C MET A 118 -17.17 5.54 -0.08
N LYS A 119 -17.66 4.30 -0.05
CA LYS A 119 -19.05 3.98 0.36
C LYS A 119 -19.30 4.36 1.82
N GLY A 120 -18.31 4.12 2.68
CA GLY A 120 -18.34 4.58 4.05
C GLY A 120 -17.05 4.30 4.80
N ALA A 121 -16.59 5.23 5.62
CA ALA A 121 -15.38 5.06 6.42
C ALA A 121 -15.39 5.92 7.68
N GLN A 122 -14.79 5.41 8.75
CA GLN A 122 -14.40 6.20 9.91
C GLN A 122 -12.88 6.30 9.91
N LEU A 123 -12.36 7.53 9.94
CA LEU A 123 -10.93 7.81 10.02
C LEU A 123 -10.63 8.54 11.33
N LYS A 124 -9.48 8.26 11.93
CA LYS A 124 -8.97 8.95 13.12
C LYS A 124 -7.53 9.40 12.90
N VAL A 125 -7.25 10.64 13.25
CA VAL A 125 -5.90 11.21 13.20
C VAL A 125 -5.60 11.86 14.53
N SER A 126 -4.40 11.62 15.09
CA SER A 126 -4.00 12.24 16.36
C SER A 126 -3.46 13.66 16.16
N ASP A 127 -3.57 14.48 17.19
CA ASP A 127 -2.99 15.82 17.18
C ASP A 127 -1.45 15.81 17.14
N VAL A 128 -0.83 14.76 17.68
CA VAL A 128 0.61 14.48 17.56
C VAL A 128 1.00 14.29 16.09
N ASP A 129 0.30 13.41 15.37
CA ASP A 129 0.60 13.14 13.95
C ASP A 129 0.38 14.39 13.08
N VAL A 130 -0.69 15.16 13.35
CA VAL A 130 -0.93 16.43 12.65
C VAL A 130 0.17 17.46 12.95
N SER A 131 0.62 17.54 14.20
CA SER A 131 1.70 18.46 14.60
C SER A 131 3.02 18.10 13.93
N LEU A 132 3.38 16.80 13.89
CA LEU A 132 4.59 16.32 13.21
C LEU A 132 4.52 16.61 11.71
N THR A 133 3.36 16.39 11.11
CA THR A 133 3.12 16.67 9.68
C THR A 133 3.24 18.17 9.36
N ALA A 134 2.66 19.03 10.20
CA ALA A 134 2.77 20.47 10.06
C ALA A 134 4.24 20.95 10.18
N ASP A 135 4.97 20.46 11.19
CA ASP A 135 6.38 20.80 11.38
C ASP A 135 7.26 20.34 10.22
N TYR A 136 7.04 19.11 9.71
CA TYR A 136 7.72 18.60 8.52
C TYR A 136 7.51 19.51 7.30
N PHE A 137 6.26 19.92 7.04
CA PHE A 137 5.95 20.84 5.94
C PHE A 137 6.55 22.24 6.13
N LEU A 138 6.56 22.77 7.36
CA LEU A 138 7.17 24.08 7.63
C LEU A 138 8.69 24.06 7.49
N LYS A 139 9.35 22.94 7.83
CA LYS A 139 10.79 22.77 7.64
C LYS A 139 11.21 22.78 6.18
N SER A 140 10.36 22.29 5.27
CA SER A 140 10.63 22.34 3.82
C SER A 140 10.40 23.74 3.21
N ARG A 141 9.77 24.66 3.94
CA ARG A 141 9.51 26.05 3.52
C ARG A 141 10.07 27.08 4.51
N PRO A 142 11.41 27.25 4.54
CA PRO A 142 12.08 28.10 5.52
C PRO A 142 11.77 29.61 5.37
N ASP A 143 11.19 30.01 4.25
CA ASP A 143 10.72 31.35 3.92
C ASP A 143 9.42 31.74 4.66
N LEU A 144 8.67 30.76 5.16
CA LEU A 144 7.45 31.03 5.91
C LEU A 144 7.76 31.70 7.26
N PRO A 145 6.99 32.73 7.67
CA PRO A 145 7.20 33.41 8.94
C PRO A 145 6.78 32.57 10.15
N VAL A 146 6.27 31.36 9.97
CA VAL A 146 5.68 30.52 11.04
C VAL A 146 6.56 29.29 11.30
N LYS A 147 6.81 28.98 12.58
CA LYS A 147 7.59 27.80 13.05
C LYS A 147 7.02 27.24 14.34
N ASP A 148 7.51 26.07 14.75
CA ASP A 148 7.18 25.40 16.00
C ASP A 148 5.66 25.17 16.17
N VAL A 149 4.98 24.83 15.08
CA VAL A 149 3.51 24.66 15.09
C VAL A 149 3.13 23.39 15.83
N ARG A 150 2.17 23.53 16.75
CA ARG A 150 1.53 22.43 17.47
C ARG A 150 0.03 22.54 17.31
N VAL A 151 -0.59 21.41 17.06
CA VAL A 151 -2.03 21.25 16.99
C VAL A 151 -2.47 20.44 18.21
N SER A 152 -3.63 20.79 18.77
CA SER A 152 -4.28 20.02 19.83
C SER A 152 -5.77 19.95 19.57
N PHE A 153 -6.32 18.74 19.58
CA PHE A 153 -7.75 18.51 19.46
C PHE A 153 -8.40 18.57 20.85
N GLN A 154 -9.40 19.44 20.98
CA GLN A 154 -10.14 19.70 22.20
C GLN A 154 -11.55 19.09 22.10
N PRO A 155 -12.30 18.90 23.19
CA PRO A 155 -13.71 18.50 23.10
C PRO A 155 -14.58 19.49 22.32
N ASN A 156 -15.78 19.07 21.93
CA ASN A 156 -16.79 19.90 21.25
C ASN A 156 -16.30 20.51 19.93
N ASN A 157 -15.64 19.71 19.10
CA ASN A 157 -15.10 20.11 17.79
C ASN A 157 -14.01 21.17 17.85
N GLY A 158 -13.48 21.47 19.04
CA GLY A 158 -12.44 22.47 19.24
C GLY A 158 -11.08 22.01 18.73
N ILE A 159 -10.34 22.95 18.12
CA ILE A 159 -8.93 22.79 17.77
C ILE A 159 -8.17 24.01 18.26
N LYS A 160 -7.02 23.75 18.87
CA LYS A 160 -6.04 24.75 19.23
C LYS A 160 -4.80 24.59 18.36
N VAL A 161 -4.34 25.68 17.77
CA VAL A 161 -3.08 25.74 17.02
C VAL A 161 -2.17 26.77 17.69
N GLU A 162 -0.99 26.34 18.09
CA GLU A 162 0.02 27.18 18.72
C GLU A 162 1.28 27.18 17.88
N GLY A 163 2.08 28.25 17.95
CA GLY A 163 3.36 28.29 17.29
C GLY A 163 4.08 29.61 17.51
N LYS A 164 5.11 29.87 16.71
CA LYS A 164 5.84 31.14 16.71
C LYS A 164 5.79 31.77 15.33
N VAL A 165 5.49 33.07 15.30
CA VAL A 165 5.52 33.89 14.09
C VAL A 165 6.69 34.88 14.16
N SER A 166 7.47 34.97 13.09
CA SER A 166 8.60 35.88 12.94
C SER A 166 8.11 37.17 12.30
N LYS A 167 8.33 38.29 12.98
CA LYS A 167 8.00 39.62 12.47
C LYS A 167 9.04 40.63 12.93
N PHE A 168 9.54 41.44 12.01
CA PHE A 168 10.59 42.44 12.26
C PHE A 168 11.82 41.87 13.02
N GLY A 169 12.22 40.63 12.70
CA GLY A 169 13.35 39.96 13.34
C GLY A 169 13.06 39.35 14.72
N ILE A 170 11.86 39.53 15.27
CA ILE A 170 11.46 38.99 16.58
C ILE A 170 10.50 37.81 16.37
N ARG A 171 10.63 36.76 17.20
CA ARG A 171 9.70 35.62 17.22
C ARG A 171 8.68 35.80 18.34
N LEU A 172 7.41 35.85 17.97
CA LEU A 172 6.30 36.02 18.90
C LEU A 172 5.46 34.75 18.94
N PRO A 173 5.12 34.21 20.12
CA PRO A 173 4.23 33.07 20.22
C PRO A 173 2.80 33.47 19.89
N PHE A 174 2.11 32.62 19.14
CA PHE A 174 0.71 32.78 18.77
C PHE A 174 -0.12 31.56 19.19
N GLU A 175 -1.41 31.80 19.41
CA GLU A 175 -2.43 30.79 19.67
C GLU A 175 -3.65 31.12 18.81
N VAL A 176 -4.20 30.11 18.14
CA VAL A 176 -5.46 30.16 17.40
C VAL A 176 -6.37 29.08 17.98
N ASN A 177 -7.57 29.45 18.40
CA ASN A 177 -8.61 28.49 18.74
C ASN A 177 -9.68 28.54 17.65
N GLY A 178 -10.15 27.41 17.16
CA GLY A 178 -11.21 27.32 16.17
C GLY A 178 -12.00 26.02 16.30
N THR A 179 -12.85 25.74 15.32
CA THR A 179 -13.73 24.56 15.34
C THR A 179 -13.79 23.86 13.98
N PHE A 180 -13.92 22.54 13.98
CA PHE A 180 -14.20 21.75 12.77
C PHE A 180 -15.68 21.43 12.64
N GLN A 181 -16.16 21.36 11.40
CA GLN A 181 -17.48 20.83 11.09
C GLN A 181 -17.50 20.21 9.69
N ALA A 182 -18.38 19.22 9.50
CA ALA A 182 -18.77 18.81 8.17
C ALA A 182 -19.81 19.79 7.62
N THR A 183 -19.63 20.24 6.38
CA THR A 183 -20.65 21.06 5.70
C THR A 183 -21.78 20.17 5.19
N THR A 184 -22.93 20.79 4.88
CA THR A 184 -24.06 20.08 4.23
C THR A 184 -23.72 19.54 2.84
N THR A 185 -22.68 20.07 2.21
CA THR A 185 -22.15 19.63 0.90
C THR A 185 -21.10 18.53 1.00
N GLY A 186 -20.77 18.08 2.22
CA GLY A 186 -19.82 16.98 2.43
C GLY A 186 -18.36 17.40 2.45
N GLU A 187 -18.08 18.66 2.77
CA GLU A 187 -16.72 19.22 2.87
C GLU A 187 -16.31 19.36 4.34
N LEU A 188 -15.01 19.36 4.61
CA LEU A 188 -14.47 19.68 5.93
C LEU A 188 -14.30 21.20 6.03
N GLN A 189 -14.98 21.84 6.96
CA GLN A 189 -14.83 23.26 7.24
C GLN A 189 -14.10 23.44 8.59
N TYR A 190 -13.07 24.26 8.56
CA TYR A 190 -12.36 24.76 9.73
C TYR A 190 -12.69 26.24 9.92
N ASP A 191 -13.44 26.56 10.96
CA ASP A 191 -13.74 27.93 11.35
C ASP A 191 -12.66 28.42 12.32
N LEU A 192 -11.87 29.39 11.87
CA LEU A 192 -10.91 30.02 12.76
C LEU A 192 -11.68 30.87 13.76
N GLY A 193 -11.36 30.73 15.03
CA GLY A 193 -11.86 31.59 16.07
C GLY A 193 -10.87 32.70 16.41
N LYS A 194 -10.71 32.94 17.72
CA LYS A 194 -9.89 34.04 18.22
C LYS A 194 -8.40 33.72 18.11
N VAL A 195 -7.67 34.60 17.44
CA VAL A 195 -6.20 34.61 17.40
C VAL A 195 -5.67 35.46 18.55
N LYS A 196 -4.68 34.95 19.29
CA LYS A 196 -3.91 35.67 20.30
C LYS A 196 -2.44 35.63 19.91
N VAL A 197 -1.73 36.74 20.06
CA VAL A 197 -0.28 36.81 19.93
C VAL A 197 0.25 37.57 21.13
N VAL A 198 1.23 37.00 21.83
CA VAL A 198 1.78 37.61 23.05
C VAL A 198 2.41 38.98 22.73
N GLY A 199 2.11 39.97 23.56
CA GLY A 199 2.69 41.31 23.45
C GLY A 199 2.01 42.23 22.43
N MET A 200 0.90 41.83 21.80
CA MET A 200 0.11 42.71 20.93
C MET A 200 -1.33 42.86 21.43
N PRO A 201 -1.88 44.10 21.50
CA PRO A 201 -3.29 44.30 21.78
C PRO A 201 -4.15 43.68 20.68
N VAL A 202 -5.31 43.11 21.04
CA VAL A 202 -6.21 42.39 20.11
C VAL A 202 -6.63 43.26 18.91
N ASN A 203 -6.85 44.56 19.14
CA ASN A 203 -7.15 45.54 18.09
C ASN A 203 -5.95 45.80 17.16
N GLY A 204 -4.73 45.62 17.68
CA GLY A 204 -3.48 45.64 16.92
C GLY A 204 -3.32 44.39 16.06
N LEU A 205 -3.69 43.19 16.53
CA LEU A 205 -3.59 41.96 15.72
C LEU A 205 -4.33 42.05 14.38
N MET A 206 -5.59 42.51 14.38
CA MET A 206 -6.39 42.59 13.14
C MET A 206 -5.80 43.57 12.12
N LYS A 207 -5.16 44.67 12.57
CA LYS A 207 -4.52 45.67 11.70
C LYS A 207 -3.07 45.29 11.32
N THR A 208 -2.34 44.69 12.24
CA THR A 208 -0.93 44.32 12.10
C THR A 208 -0.76 43.03 11.31
N PHE A 209 -1.66 42.06 11.45
CA PHE A 209 -1.76 40.93 10.53
C PHE A 209 -2.74 41.18 9.40
N GLY A 210 -3.62 42.18 9.47
CA GLY A 210 -4.27 42.82 8.32
C GLY A 210 -5.18 41.91 7.48
N VAL A 211 -5.52 40.72 7.94
CA VAL A 211 -5.84 39.65 7.01
C VAL A 211 -6.91 38.71 7.59
N SER A 212 -8.09 38.72 6.96
CA SER A 212 -8.98 37.56 6.93
C SER A 212 -8.18 36.39 6.39
N LEU A 213 -8.32 35.15 6.90
CA LEU A 213 -7.48 34.05 6.42
C LEU A 213 -7.44 33.92 4.88
N ASP A 214 -8.54 34.28 4.22
CA ASP A 214 -8.65 34.43 2.77
C ASP A 214 -7.61 35.36 2.13
N SER A 215 -7.24 36.48 2.76
CA SER A 215 -6.20 37.35 2.19
C SER A 215 -4.77 36.85 2.46
N LEU A 216 -4.57 35.88 3.37
CA LEU A 216 -3.25 35.38 3.82
C LEU A 216 -2.88 34.16 3.01
N LEU A 217 -3.79 33.18 2.98
CA LEU A 217 -3.57 31.93 2.25
C LEU A 217 -3.92 32.08 0.77
N LYS A 218 -4.77 33.06 0.40
CA LYS A 218 -5.25 33.30 -0.98
C LYS A 218 -5.74 32.02 -1.66
N LEU A 219 -6.34 31.13 -0.88
CA LEU A 219 -6.87 29.85 -1.33
C LEU A 219 -8.24 30.12 -1.95
N ARG A 220 -8.24 30.48 -3.22
CA ARG A 220 -9.46 30.91 -3.93
C ARG A 220 -9.80 29.99 -5.09
N ASP A 221 -9.39 28.73 -4.97
CA ASP A 221 -9.50 27.76 -6.05
C ASP A 221 -10.28 26.53 -5.57
N PRO A 222 -11.63 26.60 -5.54
CA PRO A 222 -12.48 25.48 -5.16
C PRO A 222 -12.28 24.25 -6.04
N ASP A 223 -11.73 24.41 -7.24
CA ASP A 223 -11.46 23.30 -8.16
C ASP A 223 -10.22 22.50 -7.75
N LYS A 224 -9.32 23.09 -6.95
CA LYS A 224 -8.21 22.38 -6.28
C LYS A 224 -8.62 21.72 -4.97
N GLY A 225 -9.90 21.78 -4.61
CA GLY A 225 -10.44 21.14 -3.42
C GLY A 225 -10.14 21.84 -2.11
N TYR A 226 -9.72 23.10 -2.14
CA TYR A 226 -9.58 23.91 -0.93
C TYR A 226 -9.88 25.38 -1.24
N TYR A 227 -10.61 26.03 -0.33
CA TYR A 227 -10.89 27.45 -0.47
C TYR A 227 -11.09 28.11 0.89
N THR A 228 -10.95 29.42 0.92
CA THR A 228 -11.21 30.25 2.09
C THR A 228 -12.44 31.11 1.88
N HIS A 229 -13.30 31.18 2.89
CA HIS A 229 -14.45 32.09 2.92
C HIS A 229 -14.51 32.79 4.27
N GLY A 230 -14.32 34.12 4.27
CA GLY A 230 -14.26 34.90 5.52
C GLY A 230 -13.12 34.43 6.44
N ASN A 231 -13.47 33.81 7.56
CA ASN A 231 -12.52 33.26 8.53
C ASN A 231 -12.49 31.72 8.55
N SER A 232 -12.96 31.10 7.48
CA SER A 232 -13.09 29.65 7.39
C SER A 232 -12.22 29.10 6.25
N VAL A 233 -11.61 27.94 6.48
CA VAL A 233 -11.02 27.12 5.41
C VAL A 233 -11.95 25.97 5.16
N THR A 234 -12.32 25.75 3.91
CA THR A 234 -13.07 24.57 3.50
C THR A 234 -12.19 23.69 2.63
N VAL A 235 -12.24 22.38 2.88
CA VAL A 235 -11.49 21.36 2.17
C VAL A 235 -12.46 20.32 1.64
N ASN A 236 -12.46 20.15 0.32
CA ASN A 236 -13.21 19.13 -0.38
C ASN A 236 -12.26 17.97 -0.75
N ILE A 237 -12.31 16.91 0.03
CA ILE A 237 -11.42 15.74 -0.12
C ILE A 237 -11.55 15.09 -1.50
N SER A 238 -12.75 15.13 -2.11
CA SER A 238 -12.99 14.59 -3.44
C SER A 238 -12.27 15.35 -4.57
N LYS A 239 -11.75 16.55 -4.29
CA LYS A 239 -11.09 17.43 -5.27
C LYS A 239 -9.60 17.68 -5.01
N ILE A 240 -9.04 17.18 -3.90
CA ILE A 240 -7.62 17.44 -3.54
C ILE A 240 -6.64 16.76 -4.51
N THR A 241 -7.06 15.68 -5.15
CA THR A 241 -6.24 14.89 -6.08
C THR A 241 -6.97 14.71 -7.40
N GLU A 242 -6.29 15.00 -8.50
CA GLU A 242 -6.78 14.73 -9.85
C GLU A 242 -6.75 13.22 -10.18
N LYS A 243 -5.77 12.47 -9.62
CA LYS A 243 -5.60 11.03 -9.83
C LYS A 243 -4.99 10.33 -8.60
N PRO A 244 -5.62 9.26 -8.07
CA PRO A 244 -6.92 8.71 -8.48
C PRO A 244 -8.04 9.72 -8.19
N GLY A 245 -9.12 9.64 -8.96
CA GLY A 245 -10.31 10.45 -8.68
C GLY A 245 -10.95 9.89 -7.42
N ILE A 246 -11.18 10.74 -6.42
CA ILE A 246 -11.75 10.33 -5.14
C ILE A 246 -13.19 10.83 -5.05
N ARG A 247 -14.12 9.93 -4.75
CA ARG A 247 -15.47 10.26 -4.30
C ARG A 247 -15.58 9.92 -2.82
N ALA A 248 -15.53 10.95 -1.98
CA ALA A 248 -15.67 10.85 -0.53
C ALA A 248 -16.54 12.01 -0.03
N ILE A 249 -17.66 11.69 0.62
CA ILE A 249 -18.61 12.65 1.17
C ILE A 249 -18.47 12.62 2.70
N LEU A 250 -18.03 13.73 3.29
CA LEU A 250 -17.90 13.84 4.74
C LEU A 250 -19.29 14.06 5.36
N GLN A 251 -19.70 13.16 6.23
CA GLN A 251 -21.00 13.22 6.92
C GLN A 251 -20.86 13.79 8.32
N ASP A 252 -19.69 13.61 8.94
CA ASP A 252 -19.45 14.04 10.32
C ASP A 252 -17.96 14.29 10.58
N ALA A 253 -17.69 15.27 11.42
CA ALA A 253 -16.35 15.58 11.91
C ALA A 253 -16.44 15.90 13.40
N ARG A 254 -15.76 15.11 14.22
CA ARG A 254 -15.76 15.26 15.67
C ARG A 254 -14.36 15.27 16.22
N THR A 255 -14.11 16.12 17.19
CA THR A 255 -12.87 16.05 17.96
C THR A 255 -13.12 15.40 19.31
N HIS A 256 -12.21 14.52 19.67
CA HIS A 256 -12.00 14.03 21.02
C HIS A 256 -10.68 14.62 21.54
N VAL A 257 -10.41 14.45 22.84
CA VAL A 257 -9.12 14.86 23.39
C VAL A 257 -8.02 14.09 22.66
N GLY A 258 -7.17 14.80 21.92
CA GLY A 258 -6.05 14.25 21.16
C GLY A 258 -6.38 13.68 19.79
N ASP A 259 -7.65 13.57 19.38
CA ASP A 259 -8.05 12.92 18.13
C ASP A 259 -9.09 13.71 17.33
N LEU A 260 -8.92 13.73 16.01
CA LEU A 260 -9.96 14.10 15.05
C LEU A 260 -10.53 12.83 14.42
N GLU A 261 -11.83 12.64 14.58
CA GLU A 261 -12.61 11.58 13.94
C GLU A 261 -13.41 12.15 12.77
N LEU A 262 -13.27 11.53 11.60
CA LEU A 262 -14.01 11.88 10.38
C LEU A 262 -14.85 10.69 9.96
N THR A 263 -16.14 10.90 9.73
CA THR A 263 -17.05 9.89 9.18
C THR A 263 -17.44 10.27 7.76
N PHE A 264 -17.13 9.40 6.82
CA PHE A 264 -17.53 9.50 5.43
C PHE A 264 -18.61 8.48 5.13
N ALA A 265 -19.60 8.85 4.33
CA ALA A 265 -20.54 7.93 3.71
C ALA A 265 -21.35 8.61 2.60
N ASP A 266 -21.93 7.82 1.69
CA ASP A 266 -22.81 8.36 0.65
C ASP A 266 -24.10 8.98 1.20
N THR A 267 -24.61 8.49 2.33
CA THR A 267 -25.83 9.00 2.99
C THR A 267 -25.67 9.10 4.51
N PRO A 268 -26.49 9.91 5.20
CA PRO A 268 -26.50 9.99 6.67
C PRO A 268 -26.82 8.66 7.35
N GLU A 269 -27.71 7.85 6.77
CA GLU A 269 -28.04 6.51 7.28
C GLU A 269 -26.82 5.59 7.19
N ALA A 270 -26.10 5.63 6.07
CA ALA A 270 -24.87 4.88 5.90
C ALA A 270 -23.77 5.34 6.88
N ALA A 271 -23.69 6.64 7.19
CA ALA A 271 -22.77 7.17 8.19
C ALA A 271 -23.05 6.58 9.59
N SER A 272 -24.33 6.47 9.95
CA SER A 272 -24.74 5.83 11.22
C SER A 272 -24.33 4.37 11.28
N GLN A 273 -24.38 3.65 10.16
CA GLN A 273 -23.90 2.26 10.09
C GLN A 273 -22.38 2.16 10.19
N VAL A 274 -21.65 3.04 9.51
CA VAL A 274 -20.18 3.15 9.63
C VAL A 274 -19.76 3.30 11.10
N GLN A 275 -20.39 4.22 11.83
CA GLN A 275 -20.07 4.46 13.25
C GLN A 275 -20.37 3.24 14.13
N LYS A 276 -21.45 2.49 13.85
CA LYS A 276 -21.76 1.24 14.56
C LYS A 276 -20.73 0.16 14.24
N THR A 277 -20.43 -0.06 12.97
CA THR A 277 -19.48 -1.09 12.51
C THR A 277 -18.07 -0.83 13.02
N ALA A 278 -17.63 0.43 13.07
CA ALA A 278 -16.35 0.85 13.61
C ALA A 278 -16.13 0.47 15.09
N GLN A 279 -17.22 0.23 15.85
CA GLN A 279 -17.16 -0.15 17.27
C GLN A 279 -17.21 -1.66 17.47
N ILE A 280 -17.49 -2.44 16.42
CA ILE A 280 -17.56 -3.90 16.52
C ILE A 280 -16.14 -4.44 16.68
N LYS A 281 -15.94 -5.25 17.73
CA LYS A 281 -14.68 -5.97 17.95
C LYS A 281 -14.68 -7.26 17.13
N VAL A 282 -14.06 -7.21 15.96
CA VAL A 282 -13.69 -8.37 15.15
C VAL A 282 -12.18 -8.37 14.92
N PRO A 283 -11.57 -9.49 14.47
CA PRO A 283 -10.15 -9.50 14.12
C PRO A 283 -9.81 -8.37 13.13
N ASN A 284 -8.61 -7.80 13.24
CA ASN A 284 -8.18 -6.73 12.35
C ASN A 284 -7.94 -7.30 10.96
N TYR A 285 -8.49 -6.65 9.93
CA TYR A 285 -8.31 -7.14 8.57
C TYR A 285 -8.38 -6.05 7.51
N LEU A 286 -7.77 -6.36 6.38
CA LEU A 286 -8.03 -5.71 5.10
C LEU A 286 -8.47 -6.79 4.11
N GLN A 287 -9.62 -6.63 3.49
CA GLN A 287 -10.15 -7.56 2.51
C GLN A 287 -10.36 -6.86 1.18
N LEU A 288 -9.84 -7.45 0.11
CA LEU A 288 -10.12 -7.09 -1.27
C LEU A 288 -11.04 -8.14 -1.87
N SER A 289 -12.10 -7.72 -2.55
CA SER A 289 -13.07 -8.63 -3.16
C SER A 289 -13.62 -8.10 -4.47
N GLY A 290 -13.85 -9.01 -5.42
CA GLY A 290 -14.35 -8.66 -6.75
C GLY A 290 -13.24 -8.14 -7.66
N GLY A 291 -13.60 -7.81 -8.90
CA GLY A 291 -12.69 -7.30 -9.90
C GLY A 291 -11.52 -8.25 -10.23
N HIS A 292 -10.55 -7.69 -10.96
CA HIS A 292 -9.29 -8.34 -11.29
C HIS A 292 -8.15 -7.39 -10.92
N PHE A 293 -7.20 -7.83 -10.09
CA PHE A 293 -6.15 -6.94 -9.59
C PHE A 293 -4.82 -7.65 -9.40
N TYR A 294 -3.73 -6.89 -9.52
CA TYR A 294 -2.41 -7.31 -9.07
C TYR A 294 -2.15 -6.85 -7.63
N TYR A 295 -1.70 -7.79 -6.80
CA TYR A 295 -1.24 -7.51 -5.44
C TYR A 295 0.03 -8.32 -5.15
N ASP A 296 1.12 -7.66 -4.76
CA ASP A 296 2.43 -8.28 -4.47
C ASP A 296 2.91 -9.28 -5.55
N GLY A 297 2.69 -8.92 -6.83
CA GLY A 297 3.06 -9.75 -7.98
C GLY A 297 2.13 -10.94 -8.25
N TYR A 298 1.08 -11.13 -7.45
CA TYR A 298 0.01 -12.11 -7.71
C TYR A 298 -1.10 -11.45 -8.51
N PHE A 299 -1.53 -12.10 -9.60
CA PHE A 299 -2.76 -11.72 -10.29
C PHE A 299 -3.93 -12.42 -9.61
N VAL A 300 -4.92 -11.65 -9.18
CA VAL A 300 -6.14 -12.15 -8.53
C VAL A 300 -7.31 -11.92 -9.46
N LYS A 301 -8.08 -12.97 -9.76
CA LYS A 301 -9.27 -12.91 -10.59
C LYS A 301 -10.51 -13.35 -9.82
N ASP A 302 -11.53 -12.49 -9.77
CA ASP A 302 -12.81 -12.71 -9.08
C ASP A 302 -12.62 -13.18 -7.63
N GLY A 303 -11.53 -12.70 -7.04
CA GLY A 303 -11.00 -13.23 -5.80
C GLY A 303 -11.47 -12.46 -4.59
N LYS A 304 -11.46 -13.15 -3.45
CA LYS A 304 -11.51 -12.54 -2.12
C LYS A 304 -10.17 -12.82 -1.44
N VAL A 305 -9.37 -11.78 -1.29
CA VAL A 305 -8.09 -11.82 -0.57
C VAL A 305 -8.25 -11.08 0.74
N ARG A 306 -7.83 -11.68 1.85
CA ARG A 306 -7.92 -11.07 3.16
C ARG A 306 -6.56 -11.08 3.84
N MET A 307 -6.09 -9.91 4.23
CA MET A 307 -4.95 -9.73 5.12
C MET A 307 -5.46 -9.71 6.54
N GLU A 308 -4.85 -10.52 7.41
CA GLU A 308 -5.22 -10.61 8.82
C GLU A 308 -3.97 -10.43 9.69
N ASP A 309 -4.14 -9.74 10.82
CA ASP A 309 -3.11 -9.62 11.85
C ASP A 309 -3.10 -10.88 12.72
N LYS A 310 -1.93 -11.51 12.90
CA LYS A 310 -1.77 -12.65 13.80
C LYS A 310 -1.89 -12.25 15.29
N THR A 311 -1.69 -10.97 15.59
CA THR A 311 -1.64 -10.38 16.94
C THR A 311 -2.61 -9.21 17.06
N PRO A 312 -3.92 -9.47 17.21
CA PRO A 312 -4.99 -8.48 16.98
C PRO A 312 -5.10 -7.35 18.02
N ASP A 313 -4.22 -7.29 19.02
CA ASP A 313 -4.29 -6.29 20.11
C ASP A 313 -3.94 -4.87 19.64
N THR A 314 -3.29 -4.73 18.48
CA THR A 314 -2.98 -3.44 17.84
C THR A 314 -3.58 -3.37 16.44
N PRO A 315 -3.91 -2.16 15.93
CA PRO A 315 -4.39 -2.03 14.56
C PRO A 315 -3.43 -2.68 13.55
N LEU A 316 -3.99 -3.28 12.49
CA LEU A 316 -3.19 -3.87 11.41
C LEU A 316 -2.36 -2.75 10.75
N GLN A 317 -1.03 -2.84 10.86
CA GLN A 317 -0.11 -1.84 10.32
C GLN A 317 0.28 -2.23 8.89
N MET A 318 -0.23 -1.48 7.92
CA MET A 318 -0.04 -1.79 6.48
C MET A 318 1.43 -1.66 6.02
N GLU A 319 2.25 -0.92 6.76
CA GLU A 319 3.68 -0.71 6.49
C GLU A 319 4.56 -1.87 6.99
N LYS A 320 4.07 -2.69 7.94
CA LYS A 320 4.88 -3.66 8.67
C LYS A 320 4.96 -4.96 7.88
N THR A 321 6.11 -5.18 7.24
CA THR A 321 6.41 -6.41 6.49
C THR A 321 6.62 -7.60 7.44
N GLY A 322 6.19 -8.81 7.03
CA GLY A 322 6.48 -10.08 7.71
C GLY A 322 5.52 -10.55 8.82
N GLU A 323 4.55 -9.74 9.24
CA GLU A 323 3.55 -10.13 10.26
C GLU A 323 2.12 -10.29 9.72
N THR A 324 1.89 -9.87 8.47
CA THR A 324 0.58 -9.95 7.82
C THR A 324 0.51 -11.22 6.99
N ILE A 325 -0.54 -12.03 7.18
CA ILE A 325 -0.82 -13.16 6.29
C ILE A 325 -1.77 -12.70 5.21
N MET A 326 -1.35 -12.78 3.94
CA MET A 326 -2.30 -12.72 2.84
C MET A 326 -3.03 -14.06 2.75
N ASN A 327 -4.35 -14.06 2.89
CA ASN A 327 -5.20 -15.26 2.87
C ASN A 327 -6.11 -15.24 1.64
N LEU A 328 -5.91 -16.18 0.71
CA LEU A 328 -6.85 -16.38 -0.39
C LEU A 328 -8.10 -17.12 0.12
N ARG A 329 -9.21 -16.40 0.24
CA ARG A 329 -10.49 -16.97 0.71
C ARG A 329 -11.31 -17.59 -0.42
N LYS A 330 -11.29 -16.99 -1.61
CA LYS A 330 -12.06 -17.44 -2.77
C LYS A 330 -11.45 -16.90 -4.06
N GLY A 331 -11.67 -17.61 -5.16
CA GLY A 331 -11.35 -17.16 -6.52
C GLY A 331 -10.02 -17.72 -7.01
N PHE A 332 -9.42 -17.02 -7.97
CA PHE A 332 -8.20 -17.47 -8.64
C PHE A 332 -7.02 -16.57 -8.29
N VAL A 333 -5.88 -17.20 -8.03
CA VAL A 333 -4.57 -16.55 -7.97
C VAL A 333 -3.68 -17.14 -9.04
N ALA A 334 -3.14 -16.31 -9.91
CA ALA A 334 -2.14 -16.71 -10.88
C ALA A 334 -0.75 -16.26 -10.41
N VAL A 335 0.18 -17.20 -10.35
CA VAL A 335 1.58 -16.99 -9.99
C VAL A 335 2.42 -17.04 -11.26
N THR A 336 3.21 -15.99 -11.50
CA THR A 336 4.15 -15.92 -12.64
C THR A 336 5.38 -16.80 -12.42
N ASP A 337 6.07 -17.18 -13.49
CA ASP A 337 7.31 -17.95 -13.40
C ASP A 337 8.41 -17.26 -12.56
N PRO A 338 8.71 -15.95 -12.70
CA PRO A 338 9.69 -15.29 -11.83
C PRO A 338 9.29 -15.28 -10.35
N ARG A 339 8.00 -15.12 -10.04
CA ARG A 339 7.51 -15.19 -8.66
C ARG A 339 7.63 -16.61 -8.14
N PHE A 340 7.31 -17.61 -8.95
CA PHE A 340 7.51 -19.03 -8.63
C PHE A 340 8.97 -19.35 -8.35
N ALA A 341 9.89 -18.89 -9.19
CA ALA A 341 11.33 -19.02 -9.00
C ALA A 341 11.79 -18.43 -7.66
N GLY A 342 11.41 -17.17 -7.40
CA GLY A 342 11.74 -16.47 -6.16
C GLY A 342 11.18 -17.16 -4.91
N MET A 343 10.02 -17.81 -5.01
CA MET A 343 9.45 -18.60 -3.91
C MET A 343 10.25 -19.89 -3.65
N ILE A 344 10.63 -20.61 -4.69
CA ILE A 344 11.48 -21.80 -4.54
C ILE A 344 12.83 -21.39 -3.93
N GLU A 345 13.47 -20.35 -4.47
CA GLU A 345 14.72 -19.78 -3.95
C GLU A 345 14.61 -19.35 -2.49
N GLY A 346 13.59 -18.57 -2.13
CA GLY A 346 13.39 -18.04 -0.78
C GLY A 346 13.04 -19.10 0.27
N LYS A 347 12.48 -20.24 -0.16
CA LYS A 347 12.21 -21.39 0.71
C LYS A 347 13.36 -22.41 0.73
N LEU A 348 14.41 -22.24 -0.07
CA LEU A 348 15.63 -23.04 0.10
C LEU A 348 16.32 -22.62 1.40
N GLY A 349 16.27 -23.50 2.40
CA GLY A 349 17.01 -23.29 3.64
C GLY A 349 18.53 -23.15 3.39
N PRO A 350 19.30 -22.56 4.32
CA PRO A 350 20.76 -22.46 4.21
C PRO A 350 21.42 -23.85 4.00
N ASP A 351 20.81 -24.88 4.60
CA ASP A 351 21.23 -26.28 4.51
C ASP A 351 20.69 -27.02 3.28
N SER A 352 20.01 -26.32 2.36
CA SER A 352 19.54 -26.92 1.12
C SER A 352 20.73 -27.45 0.32
N SER A 353 20.64 -28.73 -0.05
CA SER A 353 21.60 -29.36 -0.95
C SER A 353 21.51 -28.80 -2.37
N LEU A 354 20.41 -28.16 -2.77
CA LEU A 354 20.26 -27.59 -4.10
C LEU A 354 20.79 -26.15 -4.11
N LYS A 355 21.79 -25.88 -4.96
CA LYS A 355 22.34 -24.53 -5.21
C LYS A 355 21.94 -24.06 -6.61
N HIS A 356 21.92 -22.74 -6.81
CA HIS A 356 21.58 -22.11 -8.10
C HIS A 356 20.28 -22.64 -8.73
N PRO A 357 19.17 -22.71 -7.98
CA PRO A 357 17.92 -23.18 -8.54
C PRO A 357 17.51 -22.29 -9.73
N GLN A 358 17.00 -22.92 -10.78
CA GLN A 358 16.33 -22.24 -11.87
C GLN A 358 15.02 -22.97 -12.10
N THR A 359 13.92 -22.23 -12.11
CA THR A 359 12.61 -22.80 -12.43
C THR A 359 12.13 -22.32 -13.78
N GLN A 360 11.34 -23.16 -14.43
CA GLN A 360 10.57 -22.77 -15.60
C GLN A 360 9.21 -23.49 -15.56
N LEU A 361 8.13 -22.72 -15.45
CA LEU A 361 6.78 -23.25 -15.55
C LEU A 361 6.52 -23.89 -16.93
N LYS A 362 5.93 -25.09 -16.90
CA LYS A 362 5.48 -25.88 -18.05
C LYS A 362 3.99 -26.21 -17.88
N GLU A 363 3.37 -26.72 -18.95
CA GLU A 363 1.94 -27.03 -19.02
C GLU A 363 1.37 -27.81 -17.82
N LYS A 364 2.13 -28.75 -17.23
CA LYS A 364 1.67 -29.61 -16.12
C LYS A 364 2.66 -29.74 -14.97
N ALA A 365 3.76 -28.98 -15.00
CA ALA A 365 4.84 -29.07 -14.02
C ALA A 365 5.70 -27.80 -14.05
N ALA A 366 6.60 -27.62 -13.07
CA ALA A 366 7.76 -26.73 -13.22
C ALA A 366 9.00 -27.56 -13.50
N GLU A 367 9.77 -27.22 -14.52
CA GLU A 367 11.15 -27.72 -14.58
C GLU A 367 11.96 -27.02 -13.50
N LEU A 368 12.63 -27.81 -12.66
CA LEU A 368 13.61 -27.32 -11.70
C LEU A 368 14.99 -27.82 -12.11
N LYS A 369 15.91 -26.88 -12.31
CA LYS A 369 17.35 -27.12 -12.49
C LYS A 369 18.12 -26.57 -11.31
N GLY A 370 19.31 -27.12 -11.05
CA GLY A 370 20.26 -26.55 -10.10
C GLY A 370 21.39 -27.54 -9.80
N ASP A 371 22.25 -27.22 -8.84
CA ASP A 371 23.41 -28.04 -8.48
C ASP A 371 23.18 -28.70 -7.12
N MET A 372 22.98 -30.02 -7.11
CA MET A 372 22.93 -30.79 -5.87
C MET A 372 24.33 -30.87 -5.25
N TYR A 373 24.41 -30.59 -3.95
CA TYR A 373 25.63 -30.39 -3.17
C TYR A 373 26.59 -29.34 -3.76
N GLY A 374 26.09 -28.46 -4.64
CA GLY A 374 26.87 -27.42 -5.30
C GLY A 374 27.73 -27.89 -6.48
N PHE A 375 27.67 -29.16 -6.88
CA PHE A 375 28.50 -29.68 -7.98
C PHE A 375 27.85 -30.75 -8.86
N ILE A 376 26.68 -31.30 -8.50
CA ILE A 376 25.98 -32.30 -9.32
C ILE A 376 24.80 -31.62 -10.01
N PRO A 377 24.85 -31.35 -11.33
CA PRO A 377 23.72 -30.78 -12.03
C PRO A 377 22.50 -31.69 -11.91
N LEU A 378 21.41 -31.15 -11.41
CA LEU A 378 20.13 -31.82 -11.23
C LEU A 378 19.10 -31.16 -12.15
N LYS A 379 18.29 -31.99 -12.78
CA LYS A 379 17.10 -31.57 -13.52
C LYS A 379 15.92 -32.45 -13.13
N LEU A 380 14.78 -31.87 -12.79
CA LEU A 380 13.54 -32.62 -12.51
C LEU A 380 12.32 -31.80 -12.92
N ASP A 381 11.18 -32.46 -13.04
CA ASP A 381 9.88 -31.82 -13.21
C ASP A 381 9.12 -31.86 -11.87
N LEU A 382 8.66 -30.72 -11.37
CA LEU A 382 7.79 -30.58 -10.21
C LEU A 382 6.34 -30.59 -10.69
N GLN A 383 5.68 -31.74 -10.61
CA GLN A 383 4.25 -31.83 -10.90
C GLN A 383 3.46 -31.15 -9.78
N PHE A 384 2.47 -30.33 -10.16
CA PHE A 384 1.59 -29.62 -9.23
C PHE A 384 0.28 -30.38 -9.03
N ASP A 385 -0.17 -30.41 -7.78
CA ASP A 385 -1.51 -30.88 -7.42
C ASP A 385 -1.90 -30.25 -6.08
N LYS A 386 -3.00 -30.69 -5.48
CA LYS A 386 -3.41 -30.35 -4.12
C LYS A 386 -3.46 -31.59 -3.23
N THR A 387 -3.28 -31.38 -1.93
CA THR A 387 -3.58 -32.42 -0.93
C THR A 387 -5.08 -32.60 -0.75
N ASP A 388 -5.48 -33.62 0.01
CA ASP A 388 -6.83 -33.80 0.52
C ASP A 388 -7.29 -32.63 1.42
N LYS A 389 -6.34 -32.02 2.15
CA LYS A 389 -6.54 -30.80 2.95
C LYS A 389 -6.64 -29.53 2.11
N GLY A 390 -6.23 -29.58 0.84
CA GLY A 390 -6.22 -28.43 -0.07
C GLY A 390 -4.93 -27.61 -0.02
N ASP A 391 -3.84 -28.17 0.51
CA ASP A 391 -2.51 -27.55 0.45
C ASP A 391 -1.92 -27.75 -0.95
N LEU A 392 -1.08 -26.82 -1.41
CA LEU A 392 -0.37 -26.97 -2.68
C LEU A 392 0.68 -28.08 -2.57
N MET A 393 0.64 -29.05 -3.47
CA MET A 393 1.56 -30.19 -3.47
C MET A 393 2.50 -30.14 -4.67
N PHE A 394 3.79 -30.43 -4.42
CA PHE A 394 4.81 -30.63 -5.43
C PHE A 394 5.28 -32.07 -5.40
N THR A 395 5.18 -32.77 -6.54
CA THR A 395 5.72 -34.13 -6.69
C THR A 395 6.86 -34.12 -7.69
N PRO A 396 8.10 -34.47 -7.29
CA PRO A 396 9.20 -34.56 -8.24
C PRO A 396 9.00 -35.75 -9.19
N LYS A 397 9.21 -35.49 -10.48
CA LYS A 397 9.10 -36.43 -11.58
C LYS A 397 10.33 -36.36 -12.47
N ASN A 398 10.67 -37.50 -13.06
CA ASN A 398 11.78 -37.64 -14.01
C ASN A 398 13.11 -37.03 -13.55
N PRO A 399 13.57 -37.23 -12.29
CA PRO A 399 14.80 -36.61 -11.85
C PRO A 399 16.00 -37.19 -12.60
N LYS A 400 16.89 -36.31 -13.07
CA LYS A 400 18.11 -36.65 -13.81
C LYS A 400 19.31 -35.93 -13.21
N ALA A 401 20.38 -36.68 -12.92
CA ALA A 401 21.70 -36.13 -12.65
C ALA A 401 22.47 -35.92 -13.96
N PHE A 402 23.27 -34.86 -14.02
CA PHE A 402 24.03 -34.45 -15.21
C PHE A 402 23.16 -34.25 -16.47
N GLY A 403 21.84 -34.10 -16.30
CA GLY A 403 20.87 -33.97 -17.38
C GLY A 403 20.44 -35.27 -18.07
N PHE A 404 21.13 -36.40 -17.83
CA PHE A 404 20.85 -37.66 -18.54
C PHE A 404 20.79 -38.92 -17.67
N ILE A 405 21.37 -38.94 -16.47
CA ILE A 405 21.37 -40.11 -15.60
C ILE A 405 20.07 -40.14 -14.79
N PRO A 406 19.13 -41.07 -15.03
CA PRO A 406 17.90 -41.14 -14.25
C PRO A 406 18.22 -41.45 -12.79
N LEU A 407 17.61 -40.71 -11.88
CA LEU A 407 17.69 -40.96 -10.44
C LEU A 407 16.42 -41.67 -9.95
N PRO A 408 16.50 -42.52 -8.92
CA PRO A 408 15.31 -43.07 -8.29
C PRO A 408 14.43 -41.94 -7.71
N GLU A 409 13.13 -41.95 -8.00
CA GLU A 409 12.20 -40.91 -7.51
C GLU A 409 12.26 -40.76 -5.97
N GLY A 410 12.37 -41.86 -5.23
CA GLY A 410 12.43 -41.85 -3.77
C GLY A 410 13.71 -41.23 -3.18
N PHE A 411 14.83 -41.23 -3.94
CA PHE A 411 16.06 -40.55 -3.51
C PHE A 411 15.87 -39.03 -3.58
N VAL A 412 15.28 -38.55 -4.66
CA VAL A 412 15.06 -37.11 -4.88
C VAL A 412 13.89 -36.58 -4.07
N GLY A 413 12.84 -37.37 -3.86
CA GLY A 413 11.70 -36.99 -3.01
C GLY A 413 12.12 -36.57 -1.60
N LYS A 414 13.01 -37.32 -0.96
CA LYS A 414 13.56 -36.96 0.37
C LYS A 414 14.38 -35.68 0.34
N GLN A 415 15.07 -35.39 -0.76
CA GLN A 415 15.82 -34.15 -0.90
C GLN A 415 14.88 -32.97 -1.16
N VAL A 416 13.87 -33.14 -2.01
CA VAL A 416 12.87 -32.09 -2.30
C VAL A 416 12.08 -31.73 -1.04
N GLN A 417 11.75 -32.72 -0.20
CA GLN A 417 11.16 -32.49 1.12
C GLN A 417 12.07 -31.66 2.04
N LYS A 418 13.38 -31.81 1.94
CA LYS A 418 14.36 -30.99 2.69
C LYS A 418 14.61 -29.62 2.05
N MET A 419 14.38 -29.49 0.74
CA MET A 419 14.59 -28.24 0.01
C MET A 419 13.54 -27.19 0.34
N VAL A 420 12.30 -27.61 0.62
CA VAL A 420 11.18 -26.70 0.86
C VAL A 420 11.04 -26.41 2.36
N ALA A 421 11.53 -25.26 2.81
CA ALA A 421 11.35 -24.81 4.19
C ALA A 421 9.86 -24.69 4.55
N GLY A 422 9.44 -25.37 5.63
CA GLY A 422 8.04 -25.44 6.05
C GLY A 422 7.19 -26.44 5.27
N GLY A 423 7.77 -27.14 4.29
CA GLY A 423 7.09 -28.19 3.55
C GLY A 423 6.80 -29.43 4.41
N ILE A 424 5.61 -29.99 4.27
CA ILE A 424 5.15 -31.18 4.98
C ILE A 424 5.27 -32.38 4.01
N PRO A 425 6.00 -33.45 4.36
CA PRO A 425 6.02 -34.67 3.55
C PRO A 425 4.60 -35.19 3.27
N TYR A 426 4.26 -35.38 2.00
CA TYR A 426 2.95 -35.91 1.59
C TYR A 426 3.11 -36.86 0.41
N GLY A 427 2.87 -38.16 0.64
CA GLY A 427 3.14 -39.21 -0.35
C GLY A 427 4.59 -39.16 -0.85
N ASN A 428 4.76 -39.09 -2.17
CA ASN A 428 6.08 -38.94 -2.82
C ASN A 428 6.52 -37.47 -3.01
N GLY A 429 5.70 -36.54 -2.56
CA GLY A 429 5.90 -35.10 -2.73
C GLY A 429 6.10 -34.37 -1.42
N VAL A 430 5.92 -33.06 -1.51
CA VAL A 430 5.90 -32.11 -0.41
C VAL A 430 4.68 -31.21 -0.55
N ALA A 431 3.89 -31.13 0.51
CA ALA A 431 2.76 -30.21 0.63
C ALA A 431 3.25 -28.91 1.26
N ILE A 432 2.77 -27.78 0.75
CA ILE A 432 3.06 -26.46 1.30
C ILE A 432 1.73 -25.76 1.59
N PRO A 433 1.43 -25.46 2.87
CA PRO A 433 0.20 -24.77 3.24
C PRO A 433 0.23 -23.26 2.91
N ASP A 434 1.43 -22.70 2.69
CA ASP A 434 1.66 -21.29 2.40
C ASP A 434 2.67 -21.08 1.26
N LEU A 435 2.62 -19.92 0.62
CA LEU A 435 3.60 -19.43 -0.33
C LEU A 435 4.30 -18.19 0.25
N GLY A 436 5.30 -18.42 1.09
CA GLY A 436 5.99 -17.34 1.80
C GLY A 436 5.14 -16.87 2.99
N ASP A 437 4.76 -15.60 2.97
CA ASP A 437 3.82 -15.01 3.95
C ASP A 437 2.35 -15.09 3.48
N THR A 438 2.10 -15.76 2.35
CA THR A 438 0.77 -15.89 1.76
C THR A 438 0.18 -17.26 2.06
N TYR A 439 -0.85 -17.32 2.90
CA TYR A 439 -1.67 -18.52 3.06
C TYR A 439 -2.61 -18.67 1.86
N LEU A 440 -2.55 -19.81 1.20
CA LEU A 440 -3.28 -20.05 -0.05
C LEU A 440 -4.75 -20.42 0.13
N GLY A 441 -5.23 -20.49 1.37
CA GLY A 441 -6.55 -21.03 1.65
C GLY A 441 -6.61 -22.53 1.35
N LYS A 442 -7.83 -23.06 1.31
CA LYS A 442 -8.09 -24.44 0.91
C LYS A 442 -8.25 -24.50 -0.60
N LEU A 443 -7.19 -24.94 -1.30
CA LEU A 443 -7.23 -25.07 -2.75
C LEU A 443 -8.24 -26.15 -3.17
N SER A 444 -9.09 -25.79 -4.13
CA SER A 444 -10.00 -26.71 -4.80
C SER A 444 -9.45 -27.18 -6.14
N HIS A 445 -8.60 -26.37 -6.78
CA HIS A 445 -7.99 -26.70 -8.05
C HIS A 445 -6.60 -26.06 -8.18
N VAL A 446 -5.70 -26.79 -8.82
CA VAL A 446 -4.37 -26.32 -9.21
C VAL A 446 -4.19 -26.68 -10.68
N SER A 447 -3.87 -25.70 -11.50
CA SER A 447 -3.60 -25.92 -12.92
C SER A 447 -2.51 -24.97 -13.39
N HIS A 448 -2.07 -25.15 -14.64
CA HIS A 448 -1.19 -24.20 -15.28
C HIS A 448 -1.82 -23.75 -16.59
N GLN A 449 -1.71 -22.46 -16.86
CA GLN A 449 -2.21 -21.85 -18.08
C GLN A 449 -1.32 -20.66 -18.46
N ASN A 450 -0.88 -20.61 -19.71
CA ASN A 450 -0.18 -19.45 -20.30
C ASN A 450 1.06 -18.95 -19.51
N GLY A 451 1.85 -19.85 -18.92
CA GLY A 451 3.04 -19.46 -18.13
C GLY A 451 2.71 -19.04 -16.70
N PHE A 452 1.51 -19.33 -16.22
CA PHE A 452 1.08 -19.10 -14.85
C PHE A 452 0.69 -20.40 -14.16
N LEU A 453 1.05 -20.52 -12.89
CA LEU A 453 0.44 -21.49 -11.98
C LEU A 453 -0.86 -20.88 -11.44
N ILE A 454 -1.98 -21.50 -11.76
CA ILE A 454 -3.32 -21.07 -11.36
C ILE A 454 -3.75 -21.84 -10.12
N LEU A 455 -4.04 -21.11 -9.06
CA LEU A 455 -4.48 -21.60 -7.77
C LEU A 455 -5.92 -21.16 -7.54
N LYS A 456 -6.85 -22.11 -7.38
CA LYS A 456 -8.26 -21.81 -7.12
C LYS A 456 -8.63 -22.21 -5.69
N ALA A 457 -9.27 -21.28 -4.97
CA ALA A 457 -9.92 -21.57 -3.70
C ALA A 457 -11.45 -21.39 -3.85
N ASP A 458 -12.22 -22.37 -3.41
CA ASP A 458 -13.69 -22.34 -3.54
C ASP A 458 -14.43 -22.09 -2.21
N ASN A 459 -13.73 -22.13 -1.07
CA ASN A 459 -14.34 -22.03 0.26
C ASN A 459 -13.69 -20.97 1.14
N GLU A 460 -14.54 -20.20 1.85
CA GLU A 460 -14.14 -19.57 3.11
C GLU A 460 -13.78 -20.70 4.10
N PRO A 461 -12.64 -20.61 4.81
CA PRO A 461 -12.17 -21.70 5.67
C PRO A 461 -13.08 -21.97 6.87
#